data_AF-A0A7W9WP54-F1
#
_entry.id   AF-A0A7W9WP54-F1
#
_cell.length_a   1.000
_cell.length_b   1.000
_cell.length_c   1.000
_cell.angle_alpha   90.00
_cell.angle_beta   90.00
_cell.angle_gamma   90.00
#
_symmetry.space_group_name_H-M   'P 1'
#
loop_
_entity.id
_entity.type
_entity.pdbx_description
1 polymer ?
#
loop_
_entity_poly.entity_id
_entity_poly.type
_entity_poly.pdbx_seq_one_letter_code
_entity_poly.pdbx_strand_id
1 'polypeptide(L)' 'MTKPHQYNQDGLFFITKEVAAQMIAGGYEFEPPLIPCTIRLGDILERMIDAELALQPGEIAEQERKRRQNKQSSRYGSNG' A
#
# COMPACT_ATOMS: atom_id res chain seq x y z
N MET A 1 -4.59 4.35 -28.11
CA MET A 1 -4.21 5.74 -27.76
C MET A 1 -4.56 5.97 -26.30
N THR A 2 -3.69 5.56 -25.37
CA THR A 2 -3.95 5.66 -23.93
C THR A 2 -3.60 7.07 -23.50
N LYS A 3 -4.58 7.86 -23.03
CA LYS A 3 -4.28 9.20 -22.52
C LYS A 3 -3.42 9.05 -21.26
N PRO A 4 -2.25 9.70 -21.17
CA PRO A 4 -1.52 9.74 -19.91
C PRO A 4 -2.40 10.50 -18.91
N HIS A 5 -2.81 9.84 -17.84
CA HIS A 5 -3.43 10.51 -16.70
C HIS A 5 -2.34 11.37 -16.07
N GLN A 6 -2.25 12.63 -16.51
CA GLN A 6 -1.40 13.61 -15.85
C GLN A 6 -1.93 13.73 -14.42
N TYR A 7 -1.17 13.20 -13.48
CA TYR A 7 -1.32 13.48 -12.07
C TYR A 7 -1.23 15.01 -11.93
N ASN A 8 -2.38 15.67 -11.85
CA ASN A 8 -2.43 17.07 -11.48
C ASN A 8 -1.76 17.17 -10.11
N GLN A 9 -0.64 17.89 -10.04
CA GLN A 9 0.16 18.08 -8.83
C GLN A 9 -0.62 18.82 -7.72
N ASP A 10 -1.77 19.39 -8.05
CA ASP A 10 -2.60 20.20 -7.16
C ASP A 10 -3.66 19.39 -6.39
N GLY A 11 -3.79 18.09 -6.66
CA GLY A 11 -4.88 17.25 -6.12
C GLY A 11 -4.42 15.88 -5.60
N LEU A 12 -3.25 15.80 -4.97
CA LEU A 12 -2.59 14.52 -4.66
C LEU A 12 -3.02 13.81 -3.37
N PHE A 13 -4.03 14.30 -2.66
CA PHE A 13 -4.52 13.62 -1.46
C PHE A 13 -5.99 13.28 -1.65
N PHE A 14 -6.27 11.98 -1.76
CA PHE A 14 -7.56 11.34 -2.02
C PHE A 14 -8.68 11.68 -1.01
N ILE A 15 -8.44 12.62 -0.09
CA ILE A 15 -9.31 13.00 0.99
C ILE A 15 -9.93 14.36 0.65
N THR A 16 -11.25 14.39 0.46
CA THR A 16 -11.99 15.66 0.30
C THR A 16 -11.88 16.49 1.58
N LYS A 17 -12.05 17.82 1.49
CA LYS A 17 -11.99 18.71 2.67
C LYS A 17 -12.90 18.26 3.82
N GLU A 18 -14.04 17.67 3.49
CA GLU A 18 -15.01 17.14 4.45
C GLU A 18 -14.47 15.92 5.20
N VAL A 19 -13.92 14.94 4.49
CA VAL A 19 -13.33 13.74 5.11
C VAL A 19 -12.10 14.12 5.95
N ALA A 20 -11.29 15.08 5.47
CA ALA A 20 -10.15 15.59 6.22
C ALA A 20 -10.59 16.23 7.55
N ALA A 21 -11.64 17.05 7.53
CA ALA A 21 -12.17 17.67 8.74
C ALA A 21 -12.71 16.64 9.75
N GLN A 22 -13.38 15.58 9.27
CA GLN A 22 -13.85 14.48 10.12
C GLN A 22 -12.69 13.70 10.75
N MET A 23 -11.64 13.41 9.98
CA MET A 23 -10.44 12.74 10.48
C MET A 23 -9.72 13.58 11.53
N ILE A 24 -9.56 14.88 11.30
CA ILE A 24 -8.97 15.83 12.26
C ILE A 24 -9.81 15.89 13.55
N ALA A 25 -11.14 15.97 13.43
CA ALA A 25 -12.04 15.96 14.60
C ALA A 25 -11.97 14.63 15.38
N GLY A 26 -11.67 13.52 14.70
CA GLY A 26 -11.38 12.22 15.31
C GLY A 26 -9.99 12.09 15.93
N GLY A 27 -9.16 13.14 15.86
CA GLY A 27 -7.79 13.14 16.39
C GLY A 27 -6.75 12.53 15.45
N TYR A 28 -7.06 12.33 14.17
CA TYR A 28 -6.11 11.85 13.17
C TYR A 28 -5.45 13.02 12.45
N GLU A 29 -4.12 13.06 12.48
CA GLU A 29 -3.30 13.99 11.72
C GLU A 29 -2.72 13.30 10.49
N PHE A 30 -2.75 13.99 9.35
CA PHE A 30 -2.18 13.48 8.10
C PHE A 30 -1.21 14.51 7.54
N GLU A 31 0.08 14.22 7.60
CA GLU A 31 1.06 15.02 6.88
C GLU A 31 1.22 14.49 5.45
N PRO A 32 0.95 15.32 4.43
CA PRO A 32 1.27 14.94 3.07
C PRO A 32 2.79 14.74 2.96
N PRO A 33 3.28 13.59 2.48
CA PRO A 33 4.71 13.41 2.30
C PRO A 33 5.24 14.48 1.34
N LEU A 34 6.32 15.16 1.75
CA LEU A 34 6.95 16.28 1.02
C LEU A 34 7.34 15.92 -0.42
N ILE A 35 7.51 14.63 -0.69
CA ILE A 35 7.71 14.03 -2.00
C ILE A 35 6.59 13.00 -2.17
N PRO A 36 5.87 12.94 -3.30
CA PRO A 36 4.95 11.85 -3.57
C PRO A 36 5.69 10.52 -3.36
N CYS A 37 5.38 9.81 -2.28
CA CYS A 37 6.10 8.59 -1.94
C CYS A 37 5.78 7.53 -2.99
N THR A 38 6.70 7.32 -3.93
CA THR A 38 6.64 6.26 -4.95
C THR A 38 7.08 4.91 -4.39
N ILE A 39 6.86 4.68 -3.10
CA ILE A 39 7.20 3.40 -2.47
C ILE A 39 6.31 2.35 -3.13
N ARG A 40 6.93 1.29 -3.65
CA ARG A 40 6.18 0.22 -4.30
C ARG A 40 5.37 -0.50 -3.24
N LEU A 41 4.12 -0.81 -3.54
CA LEU A 41 3.23 -1.55 -2.64
C LEU A 41 3.91 -2.84 -2.12
N GLY A 42 4.64 -3.55 -2.98
CA GLY A 42 5.37 -4.75 -2.58
C GLY A 42 6.41 -4.51 -1.48
N ASP A 43 7.06 -3.34 -1.45
CA ASP A 43 8.07 -3.01 -0.45
C ASP A 43 7.42 -2.63 0.89
N ILE A 44 6.21 -2.06 0.85
CA ILE A 44 5.37 -1.82 2.03
C ILE A 44 4.91 -3.16 2.60
N LEU A 45 4.33 -4.01 1.75
CA LEU A 45 3.82 -5.32 2.14
C LEU A 45 4.91 -6.25 2.66
N GLU A 46 6.14 -6.18 2.13
CA GLU A 46 7.27 -6.98 2.62
C GLU A 46 7.72 -6.56 4.04
N ARG A 47 7.47 -5.31 4.44
CA ARG A 47 7.80 -4.81 5.78
C ARG A 47 6.72 -5.12 6.83
N MET A 48 5.49 -5.41 6.41
CA MET A 48 4.38 -5.72 7.33
C MET A 48 4.55 -7.10 7.96
N ILE A 49 4.30 -7.18 9.27
CA ILE A 49 4.24 -8.47 9.97
C ILE A 49 2.92 -9.18 9.64
N ASP A 50 2.88 -10.51 9.79
CA ASP A 50 1.70 -11.30 9.39
C ASP A 50 0.40 -10.87 10.11
N ALA A 51 0.51 -10.39 11.35
CA ALA A 51 -0.62 -9.86 12.11
C ALA A 51 -1.19 -8.57 11.49
N GLU A 52 -0.34 -7.64 11.07
CA GLU A 52 -0.75 -6.40 10.38
C GLU A 52 -1.29 -6.71 8.98
N LEU A 53 -0.68 -7.67 8.29
CA LEU A 53 -1.13 -8.12 6.99
C LEU A 53 -2.51 -8.78 7.06
N ALA A 54 -2.81 -9.53 8.13
CA ALA A 54 -4.12 -10.16 8.34
C ALA A 54 -5.26 -9.14 8.57
N LEU A 55 -4.92 -7.91 8.99
CA LEU A 55 -5.86 -6.81 9.13
C LEU A 55 -6.13 -6.09 7.79
N GLN A 56 -5.35 -6.37 6.74
CA GLN A 56 -5.58 -5.76 5.44
C GLN A 56 -6.88 -6.27 4.81
N PRO A 57 -7.76 -5.37 4.34
CA PRO A 57 -9.03 -5.77 3.77
C PRO A 57 -8.89 -6.42 2.39
N GLY A 58 -9.88 -7.24 2.02
CA GLY A 58 -9.96 -7.88 0.71
C GLY A 58 -8.87 -8.93 0.49
N GLU A 59 -8.51 -9.14 -0.78
CA GLU A 59 -7.61 -10.22 -1.19
C GLU A 59 -6.12 -9.92 -0.94
N ILE A 60 -5.77 -8.72 -0.49
CA ILE A 60 -4.37 -8.26 -0.33
C ILE A 60 -3.59 -9.20 0.61
N ALA A 61 -4.21 -9.57 1.74
CA ALA A 61 -3.60 -10.44 2.73
C ALA A 61 -3.36 -11.86 2.21
N GLU A 62 -4.23 -12.36 1.34
CA GLU A 62 -4.13 -13.70 0.74
C GLU A 62 -3.08 -13.72 -0.39
N GLN A 63 -3.12 -12.71 -1.26
CA GLN A 63 -2.17 -12.58 -2.37
C GLN A 63 -0.73 -12.43 -1.87
N GLU A 64 -0.50 -11.61 -0.84
CA GLU A 64 0.81 -11.43 -0.25
C GLU A 64 1.29 -12.71 0.47
N ARG A 65 0.40 -13.43 1.17
CA ARG A 65 0.74 -14.73 1.77
C ARG A 65 1.17 -15.74 0.71
N LYS A 66 0.44 -15.85 -0.40
CA LYS A 66 0.77 -16.71 -1.53
C LYS A 66 2.11 -16.32 -2.17
N ARG A 67 2.38 -15.01 -2.32
CA ARG A 67 3.66 -14.50 -2.81
C ARG A 67 4.83 -14.90 -1.90
N ARG A 68 4.68 -14.75 -0.58
CA ARG A 68 5.70 -15.14 0.41
C ARG A 68 5.97 -16.65 0.37
N GLN A 69 4.92 -17.47 0.29
CA GLN A 69 5.03 -18.93 0.14
C GLN A 69 5.79 -19.32 -1.13
N ASN A 70 5.46 -18.70 -2.26
CA ASN A 70 6.14 -18.96 -3.54
C ASN A 70 7.63 -18.54 -3.50
N LYS A 71 7.95 -17.45 -2.81
CA LYS A 71 9.34 -16.99 -2.61
C LYS A 71 10.14 -17.97 -1.73
N GLN A 72 9.47 -18.62 -0.79
CA GLN A 72 10.08 -19.64 0.07
C GLN A 72 10.27 -20.96 -0.70
N SER A 73 9.27 -21.41 -1.46
CA SER A 73 9.38 -22.64 -2.27
C SER A 73 10.44 -22.53 -3.36
N SER A 74 10.63 -21.35 -3.97
CA SER A 74 11.72 -21.13 -4.93
C SER A 74 13.11 -21.15 -4.30
N ARG A 75 13.25 -20.84 -3.01
CA ARG A 75 14.54 -20.88 -2.30
C ARG A 75 14.99 -22.28 -1.93
N TYR A 76 14.06 -23.22 -1.75
CA TYR A 76 14.35 -24.62 -1.39
C TYR A 76 14.20 -25.60 -2.57
N GLY A 77 13.82 -25.11 -3.76
CA GLY A 77 13.51 -25.93 -4.95
C GLY A 77 14.64 -26.09 -5.98
N SER A 78 15.91 -25.89 -5.62
CA SER A 78 17.04 -26.13 -6.55
C SER A 78 18.14 -26.94 -5.86
N ASN A 79 17.86 -28.22 -5.64
CA ASN A 79 18.83 -29.29 -5.43
C ASN A 79 18.19 -30.55 -6.02
N GLY A 80 18.31 -30.71 -7.34
CA GLY A 80 17.83 -31.85 -8.10
C GLY A 80 18.63 -31.95 -9.38
#